data_AF-I6U4E5-F1
#
_entry.id   AF-I6U4E5-F1
#
_cell.length_a   1.000
_cell.length_b   1.000
_cell.length_c   1.000
_cell.angle_alpha   90.00
_cell.angle_beta   90.00
_cell.angle_gamma   90.00
#
_symmetry.space_group_name_H-M   'P 1'
#
loop_
_entity.id
_entity.type
_entity.pdbx_description
1 polymer ?
#
loop_
_entity_poly.entity_id
_entity_poly.type
_entity_poly.pdbx_seq_one_letter_code
_entity_poly.pdbx_strand_id
1 'polypeptide(L)'
;MYHRHQERSLGNIIKATIPYIKVDIPIWVLFRALGVISDRDILEHICYDMQDAQMLEMLKPCIDDGFVIQDREVALDFIGNRGTTTGLSRERRIRYAQEILQKELLPHIATSEGSEGKKAYFVGYMIHRLLLAALERRELDDRDHFGKKRLDLAGPLLANLFRMLFRKLTRDVYRYLQK
;
A
#
# COMPACT_ATOMS: atom_id res chain seq x y z
N MET A 1 -9.63 26.33 -10.40
CA MET A 1 -8.18 26.34 -10.11
C MET A 1 -7.99 25.85 -8.68
N TYR A 2 -7.62 24.59 -8.48
CA TYR A 2 -7.33 24.07 -7.14
C TYR A 2 -6.09 24.78 -6.60
N HIS A 3 -6.25 25.55 -5.52
CA HIS A 3 -5.13 26.13 -4.81
C HIS A 3 -4.32 25.00 -4.19
N ARG A 4 -3.12 24.77 -4.73
CA ARG A 4 -2.10 23.93 -4.10
C ARG A 4 -1.71 24.69 -2.83
N HIS A 5 -2.23 24.29 -1.68
CA HIS A 5 -1.67 24.70 -0.40
C HIS A 5 -0.24 24.15 -0.36
N GLN A 6 0.71 24.98 -0.77
CA GLN A 6 2.12 24.67 -0.71
C GLN A 6 2.53 24.96 0.73
N GLU A 7 2.20 24.04 1.64
CA GLU A 7 2.90 23.98 2.91
C GLU A 7 4.39 23.77 2.57
N ARG A 8 5.20 24.80 2.78
CA ARG A 8 6.65 24.70 2.80
C ARG A 8 7.01 23.77 3.96
N SER A 9 7.11 22.47 3.70
CA SER A 9 7.43 21.48 4.71
C SER A 9 8.38 20.43 4.13
N LEU A 10 9.64 20.49 4.57
CA LEU A 10 10.60 19.39 4.67
C LEU A 10 10.58 18.33 3.54
N GLY A 11 11.05 18.71 2.35
CA GLY A 11 11.34 17.76 1.27
C GLY A 11 10.10 17.10 0.64
N ASN A 12 10.19 16.78 -0.64
CA ASN A 12 9.14 16.04 -1.35
C ASN A 12 9.21 14.56 -0.94
N ILE A 13 8.73 14.21 0.26
CA ILE A 13 8.73 12.82 0.76
C ILE A 13 7.42 12.13 0.38
N ILE A 14 7.53 10.93 -0.19
CA ILE A 14 6.39 10.08 -0.55
C ILE A 14 6.15 9.07 0.57
N LYS A 15 4.91 8.97 1.03
CA LYS A 15 4.47 8.00 2.04
C LYS A 15 3.25 7.23 1.54
N ALA A 16 3.05 6.04 2.08
CA ALA A 16 1.95 5.14 1.76
C ALA A 16 1.03 4.97 2.97
N THR A 17 -0.27 5.16 2.74
CA THR A 17 -1.31 4.80 3.70
C THR A 17 -1.78 3.38 3.41
N ILE A 18 -1.70 2.50 4.41
CA ILE A 18 -2.05 1.07 4.28
C ILE A 18 -3.29 0.80 5.14
N PRO A 19 -4.23 -0.05 4.69
CA PRO A 19 -5.38 -0.44 5.52
C PRO A 19 -4.93 -0.99 6.88
N TYR A 20 -5.70 -0.67 7.93
CA TYR A 20 -5.45 -1.11 9.32
C TYR A 20 -4.13 -0.59 9.97
N ILE A 21 -3.41 0.29 9.28
CA ILE A 21 -2.26 1.03 9.85
C ILE A 21 -2.69 2.48 10.08
N LYS A 22 -2.41 3.02 11.27
CA LYS A 22 -2.91 4.34 11.69
C LYS A 22 -2.08 5.51 11.17
N VAL A 23 -0.85 5.25 10.75
CA VAL A 23 0.15 6.27 10.40
C VAL A 23 0.71 5.97 9.03
N ASP A 24 1.00 7.02 8.25
CA ASP A 24 1.62 6.88 6.94
C ASP A 24 3.02 6.26 7.07
N ILE A 25 3.31 5.32 6.17
CA ILE A 25 4.55 4.56 6.15
C ILE A 25 5.44 5.09 5.01
N PRO A 26 6.73 5.41 5.26
CA PRO A 26 7.65 5.78 4.19
C PRO A 26 7.73 4.69 3.13
N ILE A 27 7.75 5.07 1.85
CA ILE A 27 7.74 4.08 0.76
C ILE A 27 8.93 3.12 0.81
N TRP A 28 10.10 3.59 1.24
CA TRP A 28 11.30 2.76 1.37
C TRP A 28 11.13 1.62 2.38
N VAL A 29 10.49 1.93 3.51
CA VAL A 29 10.18 0.94 4.55
C VAL A 29 9.17 -0.09 4.03
N LEU A 30 8.19 0.35 3.24
CA LEU A 30 7.23 -0.56 2.61
C LEU A 30 7.90 -1.55 1.65
N PHE A 31 8.82 -1.09 0.79
CA PHE A 31 9.56 -1.99 -0.11
C PHE A 31 10.42 -3.00 0.65
N ARG A 32 11.15 -2.55 1.68
CA ARG A 32 11.94 -3.43 2.54
C ARG A 32 11.07 -4.47 3.25
N ALA A 33 9.87 -4.09 3.70
CA ALA A 33 8.90 -5.04 4.29
C ALA A 33 8.36 -6.06 3.27
N LEU A 34 8.17 -5.66 2.01
CA LEU A 34 7.77 -6.53 0.90
C LEU A 34 8.89 -7.48 0.43
N GLY A 35 10.11 -7.31 0.93
CA GLY A 35 11.26 -8.18 0.65
C GLY A 35 12.23 -7.63 -0.39
N VAL A 36 12.06 -6.39 -0.86
CA VAL A 36 13.03 -5.71 -1.73
C VAL A 36 13.92 -4.84 -0.85
N ILE A 37 15.12 -5.34 -0.53
CA ILE A 37 16.00 -4.74 0.49
C ILE A 37 16.98 -3.73 -0.12
N SER A 38 17.61 -4.11 -1.23
CA SER A 38 18.62 -3.31 -1.93
C SER A 38 18.01 -2.02 -2.46
N ASP A 39 18.61 -0.87 -2.13
CA ASP A 39 18.14 0.44 -2.58
C ASP A 39 18.13 0.54 -4.11
N ARG A 40 19.10 -0.09 -4.76
CA ARG A 40 19.15 -0.19 -6.22
C ARG A 40 17.93 -0.93 -6.76
N ASP A 41 17.57 -2.05 -6.15
CA ASP A 41 16.43 -2.86 -6.61
C ASP A 41 15.15 -2.05 -6.43
N ILE A 42 14.98 -1.34 -5.29
CA ILE A 42 13.83 -0.48 -5.06
C ILE A 42 13.73 0.62 -6.13
N LEU A 43 14.86 1.25 -6.47
CA LEU A 43 14.92 2.21 -7.58
C LEU A 43 14.51 1.55 -8.90
N GLU A 44 15.00 0.35 -9.22
CA GLU A 44 14.67 -0.37 -10.46
C GLU A 44 13.17 -0.73 -10.56
N HIS A 45 12.47 -0.89 -9.43
CA HIS A 45 11.02 -1.09 -9.39
C HIS A 45 10.23 0.20 -9.68
N ILE A 46 10.80 1.38 -9.41
CA ILE A 46 10.13 2.69 -9.56
C ILE A 46 10.56 3.39 -10.84
N CYS A 47 11.86 3.45 -11.11
CA CYS A 47 12.48 4.11 -12.26
C CYS A 47 12.96 3.04 -13.24
N TYR A 48 12.29 2.93 -14.38
CA TYR A 48 12.68 2.00 -15.44
C TYR A 48 13.90 2.48 -16.24
N ASP A 49 14.20 3.78 -16.18
CA ASP A 49 15.39 4.40 -16.76
C ASP A 49 16.22 5.07 -15.65
N MET A 50 17.45 4.57 -15.44
CA MET A 50 18.37 5.09 -14.43
C MET A 50 19.13 6.33 -14.88
N GLN A 51 18.97 6.76 -16.14
CA GLN A 51 19.58 7.99 -16.64
C GLN A 51 18.72 9.22 -16.33
N ASP A 52 17.48 9.01 -15.87
CA ASP A 52 16.54 10.08 -15.54
C ASP A 52 16.86 10.74 -14.19
N ALA A 53 17.79 11.69 -14.23
CA ALA A 53 18.22 12.43 -13.05
C ALA A 53 17.06 13.12 -12.32
N GLN A 54 16.06 13.66 -13.03
CA GLN A 54 14.95 14.38 -12.38
C GLN A 54 14.10 13.47 -11.50
N MET A 55 13.81 12.25 -11.97
CA MET A 55 13.04 11.29 -11.19
C MET A 55 13.84 10.77 -9.99
N LEU A 56 15.14 10.55 -10.16
CA LEU A 56 16.03 10.13 -9.08
C LEU A 56 16.19 11.22 -8.01
N GLU A 57 16.35 12.49 -8.39
CA GLU A 57 16.43 13.63 -7.44
C GLU A 57 15.17 13.72 -6.56
N MET A 58 13.99 13.49 -7.14
CA MET A 58 12.72 13.49 -6.39
C MET A 58 12.63 12.35 -5.37
N LEU A 59 13.33 11.24 -5.59
CA LEU A 59 13.33 10.09 -4.68
C LEU A 59 14.36 10.19 -3.56
N LYS A 60 15.41 11.02 -3.69
CA LYS A 60 16.45 11.14 -2.65
C LYS A 60 15.90 11.41 -1.24
N PRO A 61 14.98 12.38 -1.03
CA PRO A 61 14.39 12.59 0.30
C PRO A 61 13.64 11.36 0.85
N CYS A 62 13.09 10.51 -0.03
CA CYS A 62 12.40 9.29 0.38
C CYS A 62 13.38 8.20 0.85
N ILE A 63 14.60 8.18 0.28
CA ILE A 63 15.68 7.28 0.70
C ILE A 63 16.16 7.68 2.10
N ASP A 64 16.39 8.98 2.31
CA ASP A 64 16.86 9.51 3.59
C ASP A 64 15.85 9.25 4.73
N ASP A 65 14.55 9.44 4.47
CA ASP A 65 13.47 9.17 5.44
C ASP A 65 13.41 7.68 5.84
N GLY A 66 13.77 6.78 4.93
CA GLY A 66 13.78 5.33 5.15
C GLY A 66 15.11 4.74 5.62
N PHE A 67 16.19 5.53 5.66
CA PHE A 67 17.57 5.04 5.78
C PHE A 67 17.80 4.16 7.02
N VAL A 68 17.19 4.53 8.15
CA VAL A 68 17.36 3.88 9.46
C VAL A 68 16.95 2.39 9.46
N ILE A 69 16.03 1.99 8.58
CA ILE A 69 15.39 0.66 8.64
C ILE A 69 15.90 -0.21 7.50
N GLN A 70 17.03 -0.89 7.67
CA GLN A 70 17.68 -1.62 6.56
C GLN A 70 17.19 -3.06 6.39
N ASP A 71 16.62 -3.66 7.44
CA ASP A 71 16.20 -5.07 7.43
C ASP A 71 14.70 -5.25 7.27
N ARG A 72 14.32 -6.36 6.64
CA ARG A 72 12.90 -6.75 6.46
C ARG A 72 12.17 -6.92 7.79
N GLU A 73 12.77 -7.59 8.77
CA GLU A 73 12.13 -7.81 10.07
C GLU A 73 11.90 -6.51 10.83
N VAL A 74 12.85 -5.58 10.75
CA VAL A 74 12.73 -4.26 11.38
C VAL A 74 11.65 -3.44 10.68
N ALA A 75 11.56 -3.53 9.35
CA ALA A 75 10.48 -2.89 8.58
C ALA A 75 9.09 -3.44 8.96
N LEU A 76 8.97 -4.77 9.09
CA LEU A 76 7.72 -5.40 9.53
C LEU A 76 7.36 -5.00 10.96
N ASP A 77 8.32 -4.96 11.88
CA ASP A 77 8.09 -4.51 13.25
C ASP A 77 7.68 -3.02 13.28
N PHE A 78 8.31 -2.18 12.46
CA PHE A 78 7.98 -0.76 12.34
C PHE A 78 6.54 -0.52 11.88
N ILE A 79 6.08 -1.30 10.89
CA ILE A 79 4.69 -1.26 10.40
C ILE A 79 3.75 -1.82 11.47
N GLY A 80 4.08 -2.99 12.03
CA GLY A 80 3.24 -3.67 13.03
C GLY A 80 3.03 -2.85 14.30
N ASN A 81 4.02 -2.05 14.71
CA ASN A 81 3.90 -1.14 15.85
C ASN A 81 2.92 0.01 15.61
N ARG A 82 2.61 0.33 14.35
CA ARG A 82 1.64 1.37 13.93
C ARG A 82 0.26 0.79 13.59
N GLY A 83 0.05 -0.48 13.91
CA GLY A 83 -1.21 -1.18 13.75
C GLY A 83 -2.34 -0.66 14.63
N THR A 84 -3.55 -1.15 14.38
CA THR A 84 -4.71 -0.85 15.24
C THR A 84 -4.60 -1.52 16.61
N THR A 85 -4.03 -2.72 16.67
CA THR A 85 -3.81 -3.50 17.89
C THR A 85 -2.50 -3.08 18.57
N THR A 86 -2.58 -2.55 19.80
CA THR A 86 -1.42 -2.10 20.58
C THR A 86 -0.99 -3.14 21.61
N GLY A 87 0.24 -3.05 22.12
CA GLY A 87 0.74 -3.92 23.21
C GLY A 87 1.14 -5.33 22.79
N LEU A 88 1.30 -5.59 21.49
CA LEU A 88 1.76 -6.88 20.98
C LEU A 88 3.27 -7.06 21.20
N SER A 89 3.70 -8.30 21.48
CA SER A 89 5.12 -8.66 21.46
C SER A 89 5.70 -8.49 20.04
N ARG A 90 7.01 -8.30 19.92
CA ARG A 90 7.72 -8.11 18.64
C ARG A 90 7.34 -9.17 17.59
N GLU A 91 7.36 -10.45 17.96
CA GLU A 91 6.98 -11.55 17.06
C GLU A 91 5.51 -11.48 16.58
N ARG A 92 4.61 -11.00 17.45
CA ARG A 92 3.20 -10.81 17.07
C ARG A 92 3.01 -9.60 16.17
N ARG A 93 3.79 -8.52 16.37
CA ARG A 93 3.80 -7.35 15.48
C ARG A 93 4.27 -7.70 14.07
N ILE A 94 5.36 -8.47 13.96
CA ILE A 94 5.89 -8.92 12.67
C ILE A 94 4.86 -9.75 11.93
N ARG A 95 4.26 -10.75 12.59
CA ARG A 95 3.20 -11.58 12.00
C ARG A 95 1.97 -10.77 11.58
N TYR A 96 1.53 -9.85 12.43
CA TYR A 96 0.41 -8.96 12.13
C TYR A 96 0.68 -8.09 10.89
N ALA A 97 1.88 -7.48 10.79
CA ALA A 97 2.28 -6.70 9.63
C ALA A 97 2.34 -7.57 8.36
N GLN A 98 2.89 -8.78 8.46
CA GLN A 98 2.95 -9.73 7.34
C GLN A 98 1.54 -10.09 6.84
N GLU A 99 0.60 -10.39 7.75
CA GLU A 99 -0.79 -10.68 7.38
C GLU A 99 -1.47 -9.51 6.66
N ILE A 100 -1.24 -8.27 7.11
CA ILE A 100 -1.76 -7.07 6.44
C ILE A 100 -1.17 -6.93 5.03
N LEU A 101 0.15 -7.03 4.89
CA LEU A 101 0.81 -6.90 3.59
C LEU A 101 0.39 -8.04 2.63
N GLN A 102 0.05 -9.21 3.16
CA GLN A 102 -0.39 -10.35 2.37
C GLN A 102 -1.87 -10.28 1.96
N LYS A 103 -2.79 -9.92 2.87
CA LYS A 103 -4.24 -10.00 2.60
C LYS A 103 -4.87 -8.66 2.26
N GLU A 104 -4.39 -7.58 2.86
CA GLU A 104 -5.05 -6.26 2.78
C GLU A 104 -4.36 -5.30 1.81
N LEU A 105 -3.04 -5.39 1.67
CA LEU A 105 -2.32 -4.62 0.65
C LEU A 105 -2.53 -5.26 -0.73
N LEU A 106 -3.12 -4.50 -1.67
CA LEU A 106 -3.30 -4.89 -3.07
C LEU A 106 -3.87 -6.33 -3.25
N PRO A 107 -5.06 -6.64 -2.67
CA PRO A 107 -5.62 -7.99 -2.70
C PRO A 107 -5.95 -8.50 -4.11
N HIS A 108 -6.16 -7.59 -5.06
CA HIS A 108 -6.44 -7.91 -6.45
C HIS A 108 -5.23 -8.47 -7.22
N ILE A 109 -4.01 -8.26 -6.71
CA ILE A 109 -2.79 -8.81 -7.32
C ILE A 109 -2.56 -10.24 -6.83
N ALA A 110 -2.55 -10.43 -5.52
CA ALA A 110 -2.43 -11.73 -4.89
C ALA A 110 -2.77 -11.66 -3.40
N THR A 111 -3.33 -12.74 -2.87
CA THR A 111 -3.52 -12.96 -1.42
C THR A 111 -2.77 -14.20 -0.92
N SER A 112 -2.09 -14.92 -1.82
CA SER A 112 -1.25 -16.07 -1.51
C SER A 112 0.05 -15.65 -0.82
N GLU A 113 0.55 -16.51 0.03
CA GLU A 113 1.86 -16.35 0.66
C GLU A 113 2.98 -16.41 -0.39
N GLY A 114 4.06 -15.64 -0.22
CA GLY A 114 5.17 -15.60 -1.17
C GLY A 114 4.91 -14.77 -2.43
N SER A 115 3.77 -14.06 -2.50
CA SER A 115 3.41 -13.21 -3.65
C SER A 115 3.71 -11.72 -3.42
N GLU A 116 4.45 -11.38 -2.37
CA GLU A 116 4.81 -10.01 -1.98
C GLU A 116 5.66 -9.32 -3.05
N GLY A 117 6.53 -10.06 -3.75
CA GLY A 117 7.32 -9.52 -4.85
C GLY A 117 6.46 -8.96 -5.99
N LYS A 118 5.36 -9.64 -6.36
CA LYS A 118 4.42 -9.14 -7.38
C LYS A 118 3.76 -7.82 -6.95
N LYS A 119 3.49 -7.68 -5.64
CA LYS A 119 2.95 -6.44 -5.08
C LYS A 119 3.98 -5.32 -5.09
N ALA A 120 5.24 -5.62 -4.81
CA ALA A 120 6.33 -4.64 -4.87
C ALA A 120 6.44 -4.01 -6.26
N TYR A 121 6.36 -4.81 -7.34
CA TYR A 121 6.31 -4.27 -8.71
C TYR A 121 5.13 -3.33 -8.94
N PHE A 122 3.94 -3.68 -8.45
CA PHE A 122 2.76 -2.84 -8.64
C PHE A 122 2.84 -1.54 -7.82
N VAL A 123 3.39 -1.60 -6.59
CA VAL A 123 3.68 -0.40 -5.79
C VAL A 123 4.69 0.50 -6.51
N GLY A 124 5.75 -0.07 -7.09
CA GLY A 124 6.71 0.64 -7.93
C GLY A 124 6.04 1.35 -9.11
N TYR A 125 5.16 0.65 -9.83
CA TYR A 125 4.35 1.24 -10.90
C TYR A 125 3.44 2.39 -10.42
N MET A 126 2.82 2.26 -9.25
CA MET A 126 1.99 3.33 -8.67
C MET A 126 2.82 4.59 -8.36
N ILE A 127 4.01 4.41 -7.79
CA ILE A 127 4.93 5.52 -7.47
C ILE A 127 5.47 6.14 -8.76
N HIS A 128 5.85 5.33 -9.74
CA HIS A 128 6.29 5.79 -11.05
C HIS A 128 5.22 6.70 -11.70
N ARG A 129 3.97 6.26 -11.69
CA ARG A 129 2.82 7.03 -12.19
C ARG A 129 2.63 8.36 -11.45
N LEU A 130 2.84 8.36 -10.13
CA LEU A 130 2.78 9.57 -9.30
C LEU A 130 3.90 10.55 -9.69
N LEU A 131 5.13 10.06 -9.87
CA LEU A 131 6.30 10.86 -10.26
C LEU A 131 6.15 11.47 -11.66
N LEU A 132 5.64 10.70 -12.63
CA LEU A 132 5.36 11.23 -13.98
C LEU A 132 4.38 12.40 -13.95
N ALA A 133 3.35 12.33 -13.11
CA ALA A 133 2.41 13.43 -12.93
C ALA A 133 3.04 14.62 -12.19
N ALA A 134 3.87 14.37 -11.18
CA ALA A 134 4.57 15.42 -10.43
C ALA A 134 5.61 16.17 -11.28
N LEU A 135 6.26 15.48 -12.22
CA LEU A 135 7.21 16.03 -13.19
C LEU A 135 6.51 16.59 -14.45
N GLU A 136 5.18 16.64 -14.48
CA GLU A 136 4.38 17.14 -15.61
C GLU A 136 4.62 16.40 -16.94
N ARG A 137 5.16 15.18 -16.88
CA ARG A 137 5.36 14.30 -18.04
C ARG A 137 4.11 13.52 -18.41
N ARG A 138 3.10 13.59 -17.54
CA ARG A 138 1.79 12.97 -17.74
C ARG A 138 0.72 13.88 -17.16
N GLU A 139 -0.38 14.01 -17.89
CA GLU A 139 -1.56 14.72 -17.41
C GLU A 139 -2.23 14.00 -16.23
N LEU A 140 -2.89 14.80 -15.39
CA LEU A 140 -3.69 14.29 -14.27
C LEU A 140 -4.90 13.53 -14.78
N ASP A 141 -5.27 12.46 -14.07
CA ASP A 141 -6.43 11.66 -14.42
C ASP A 141 -7.74 12.42 -14.17
N ASP A 142 -8.59 12.53 -15.20
CA ASP A 142 -9.93 13.12 -15.09
C ASP A 142 -10.87 12.21 -14.27
N ARG A 143 -11.50 12.80 -13.24
CA ARG A 143 -12.46 12.14 -12.33
C ARG A 143 -13.83 11.95 -12.97
N ASP A 144 -14.18 12.75 -13.97
CA ASP A 144 -15.50 12.68 -14.61
C ASP A 144 -15.56 11.77 -15.82
N HIS A 145 -14.41 11.27 -16.28
CA HIS A 145 -14.30 10.30 -17.35
C HIS A 145 -15.13 9.03 -17.06
N PHE A 146 -16.24 8.86 -17.78
CA PHE A 146 -17.18 7.75 -17.58
C PHE A 146 -16.55 6.37 -17.77
N GLY A 147 -15.52 6.22 -18.61
CA GLY A 147 -14.82 4.95 -18.81
C GLY A 147 -14.14 4.40 -17.54
N LYS A 148 -13.91 5.24 -16.52
CA LYS A 148 -13.36 4.83 -15.21
C LYS A 148 -14.45 4.59 -14.15
N LYS A 149 -15.71 4.91 -14.45
CA LYS A 149 -16.87 4.70 -13.57
C LYS A 149 -17.50 3.34 -13.88
N ARG A 150 -18.06 2.68 -12.87
CA ARG A 150 -18.78 1.40 -13.01
C ARG A 150 -20.23 1.59 -12.57
N LEU A 151 -21.18 1.00 -13.30
CA LEU A 151 -22.59 0.98 -12.94
C LEU A 151 -22.94 -0.37 -12.31
N ASP A 152 -23.21 -0.37 -11.01
CA ASP A 152 -23.69 -1.55 -10.31
C ASP A 152 -25.19 -1.72 -10.54
N LEU A 153 -25.55 -2.75 -11.32
CA LEU A 153 -26.93 -3.13 -11.59
C LEU A 153 -27.48 -4.08 -10.50
N ALA A 154 -28.68 -4.61 -10.71
CA ALA A 154 -29.33 -5.51 -9.75
C ALA A 154 -28.46 -6.72 -9.34
N GLY A 155 -27.64 -7.25 -10.25
CA GLY A 155 -26.75 -8.39 -9.97
C GLY A 155 -25.74 -8.13 -8.85
N PRO A 156 -24.76 -7.22 -9.01
CA PRO A 156 -23.79 -6.90 -7.97
C PRO A 156 -24.43 -6.44 -6.65
N LEU A 157 -25.54 -5.66 -6.73
CA LEU A 157 -26.25 -5.18 -5.55
C LEU A 157 -26.89 -6.32 -4.75
N LEU A 158 -27.62 -7.22 -5.40
CA LEU A 158 -28.21 -8.39 -4.74
C LEU A 158 -27.14 -9.37 -4.23
N ALA A 159 -26.06 -9.58 -4.99
CA ALA A 159 -24.95 -10.44 -4.57
C ALA A 159 -24.29 -9.94 -3.27
N ASN A 160 -24.06 -8.63 -3.15
CA ASN A 160 -23.51 -8.03 -1.93
C ASN A 160 -24.46 -8.19 -0.73
N LEU A 161 -25.76 -7.93 -0.92
CA LEU A 161 -26.77 -8.10 0.12
C LEU A 161 -26.87 -9.57 0.57
N PHE A 162 -26.97 -10.50 -0.37
CA PHE A 162 -27.04 -11.93 -0.11
C PHE A 162 -25.82 -12.42 0.68
N ARG A 163 -24.61 -12.05 0.27
CA ARG A 163 -23.36 -12.41 0.96
C ARG A 163 -23.37 -11.95 2.41
N MET A 164 -23.86 -10.73 2.68
CA MET A 164 -23.93 -10.19 4.04
C MET A 164 -24.94 -10.96 4.91
N LEU A 165 -26.13 -11.23 4.39
CA LEU A 165 -27.19 -11.98 5.10
C LEU A 165 -26.79 -13.45 5.33
N PHE A 166 -26.19 -14.10 4.34
CA PHE A 166 -25.75 -15.49 4.45
C PHE A 166 -24.63 -15.66 5.50
N ARG A 167 -23.69 -14.70 5.57
CA ARG A 167 -22.69 -14.66 6.65
C ARG A 167 -23.29 -14.44 8.04
N LYS A 168 -24.43 -13.76 8.14
CA LYS A 168 -25.15 -13.63 9.42
C LYS A 168 -25.80 -14.97 9.78
N LEU A 169 -26.52 -15.59 8.85
CA LEU A 169 -27.17 -16.88 9.04
C LEU A 169 -26.18 -17.97 9.51
N THR A 170 -25.05 -18.13 8.82
CA THR A 170 -24.03 -19.13 9.18
C THR A 170 -23.47 -18.93 10.59
N ARG A 171 -23.28 -17.68 11.02
CA ARG A 171 -22.87 -17.37 12.41
C ARG A 171 -23.95 -17.70 13.43
N ASP A 172 -25.21 -17.43 13.11
CA ASP A 172 -26.33 -17.70 14.01
C ASP A 172 -26.55 -19.21 14.17
N VAL A 173 -26.47 -19.98 13.08
CA VAL A 173 -26.52 -21.46 13.11
C VAL A 173 -25.35 -22.03 13.91
N TYR A 174 -24.12 -21.53 13.69
CA TYR A 174 -22.94 -21.98 14.44
C TYR A 174 -23.10 -21.77 15.96
N ARG A 175 -23.62 -20.60 16.38
CA ARG A 175 -23.89 -20.33 17.80
C ARG A 175 -24.97 -21.23 18.39
N TYR A 176 -25.97 -21.60 17.60
CA TYR A 176 -27.02 -22.51 18.05
C TYR A 176 -26.48 -23.91 18.31
N LEU A 177 -25.59 -24.41 17.43
CA LEU A 177 -24.97 -25.75 17.55
C LEU A 177 -23.93 -25.87 18.68
N GLN A 178 -23.41 -24.75 19.20
CA GLN A 178 -22.49 -24.74 20.34
C GLN A 178 -23.19 -24.85 21.70
N LYS A 179 -24.53 -24.81 21.72
CA LYS A 179 -25.34 -25.12 22.90
C LYS A 179 -25.64 -26.61 22.95
#